data_AF-A0AAE1FGK1-F1
#
_entry.id   AF-A0AAE1FGK1-F1
#
_cell.length_a   1.000
_cell.length_b   1.000
_cell.length_c   1.000
_cell.angle_alpha   90.00
_cell.angle_beta   90.00
_cell.angle_gamma   90.00
#
_symmetry.space_group_name_H-M   'P 1'
#
loop_
_entity.id
_entity.type
_entity.pdbx_description
1 polymer ?
#
loop_
_entity_poly.entity_id
_entity_poly.type
_entity_poly.pdbx_seq_one_letter_code
_entity_poly.pdbx_strand_id
1 'polypeptide(L)'
;MAAPRHFNKQGGPSFPPFPHQEAVTSLAHSQNNFTRDLYTKLARGKEGNLFFSPFSIMAALGMTYKGATGNTKEEMRSAMHLGQNEDDDTHSAFCDILTDIKVKK
;
A
#
# COMPACT_ATOMS: atom_id res chain seq x y z
N MET A 1 -19.08 30.12 30.45
CA MET A 1 -19.12 30.13 28.98
C MET A 1 -17.85 29.47 28.48
N ALA A 2 -17.93 28.22 28.01
CA ALA A 2 -16.77 27.52 27.43
C ALA A 2 -16.72 27.81 25.93
N ALA A 3 -15.55 28.23 25.42
CA ALA A 3 -15.33 28.54 24.01
C ALA A 3 -15.54 27.30 23.12
N PRO A 4 -16.04 27.46 21.88
CA PRO A 4 -16.28 26.34 20.98
C PRO A 4 -14.95 25.70 20.56
N ARG A 5 -14.84 24.37 20.70
CA ARG A 5 -13.72 23.61 20.14
C ARG A 5 -13.81 23.64 18.62
N HIS A 6 -12.84 24.27 17.96
CA HIS A 6 -12.61 24.07 16.54
C HIS A 6 -12.22 22.61 16.28
N PHE A 7 -13.12 21.83 15.69
CA PHE A 7 -12.79 20.51 15.16
C PHE A 7 -11.96 20.68 13.89
N ASN A 8 -10.64 20.47 13.99
CA ASN A 8 -9.76 20.36 12.85
C ASN A 8 -10.12 19.10 12.05
N LYS A 9 -10.49 19.26 10.77
CA LYS A 9 -10.87 18.15 9.86
C LYS A 9 -9.67 17.33 9.36
N GLN A 10 -8.45 17.59 9.84
CA GLN A 10 -7.23 16.88 9.42
C GLN A 10 -6.89 15.65 10.28
N GLY A 11 -7.88 15.01 10.90
CA GLY A 11 -7.69 13.85 11.76
C GLY A 11 -7.88 12.50 11.08
N GLY A 12 -7.33 12.32 9.86
CA GLY A 12 -7.09 10.95 9.38
C GLY A 12 -6.01 10.28 10.23
N PRO A 13 -5.82 8.95 10.19
CA PRO A 13 -4.65 8.34 10.83
C PRO A 13 -3.40 9.03 10.27
N SER A 14 -2.71 9.80 11.10
CA SER A 14 -1.47 10.45 10.70
C SER A 14 -0.44 9.34 10.56
N PHE A 15 -0.17 8.94 9.32
CA PHE A 15 1.03 8.17 9.02
C PHE A 15 2.25 8.92 9.56
N PRO A 16 3.31 8.21 9.98
CA PRO A 16 4.56 8.89 10.29
C PRO A 16 4.98 9.71 9.06
N PRO A 17 5.65 10.86 9.26
CA PRO A 17 6.10 11.68 8.14
C PRO A 17 7.09 10.87 7.32
N PHE A 18 6.71 10.55 6.08
CA PHE A 18 7.58 9.90 5.10
C PHE A 18 8.19 10.94 4.16
N PRO A 19 9.43 10.74 3.69
CA PRO A 19 10.02 11.57 2.64
C PRO A 19 9.09 11.73 1.42
N HIS A 20 8.40 10.65 1.01
CA HIS A 20 7.46 10.64 -0.11
C HIS A 20 6.01 10.41 0.36
N GLN A 21 5.47 11.36 1.14
CA GLN A 21 4.18 11.21 1.82
C GLN A 21 3.00 10.90 0.90
N GLU A 22 2.90 11.58 -0.25
CA GLU A 22 1.81 11.36 -1.21
C GLU A 22 1.92 9.98 -1.87
N ALA A 23 3.13 9.59 -2.26
CA ALA A 23 3.41 8.27 -2.84
C ALA A 23 3.08 7.14 -1.84
N VAL A 24 3.45 7.30 -0.57
CA VAL A 24 3.09 6.34 0.49
C VAL A 24 1.57 6.27 0.70
N THR A 25 0.88 7.41 0.67
CA THR A 25 -0.58 7.45 0.82
C THR A 25 -1.26 6.74 -0.35
N SER A 26 -0.82 7.01 -1.58
CA SER A 26 -1.28 6.32 -2.79
C SER A 26 -1.04 4.80 -2.69
N LEU A 27 0.17 4.39 -2.34
CA LEU A 27 0.52 2.98 -2.17
C LEU A 27 -0.33 2.29 -1.08
N ALA A 28 -0.66 2.98 0.02
CA ALA A 28 -1.54 2.45 1.06
C ALA A 28 -2.96 2.20 0.55
N HIS A 29 -3.50 3.07 -0.31
CA HIS A 29 -4.79 2.84 -0.96
C HIS A 29 -4.73 1.63 -1.91
N SER A 30 -3.68 1.53 -2.73
CA SER A 30 -3.45 0.39 -3.62
C SER A 30 -3.33 -0.92 -2.85
N GLN A 31 -2.56 -0.92 -1.75
CA GLN A 31 -2.39 -2.07 -0.84
C GLN A 31 -3.72 -2.52 -0.27
N ASN A 32 -4.61 -1.61 0.14
CA ASN A 32 -5.92 -1.96 0.68
C ASN A 32 -6.79 -2.65 -0.38
N ASN A 33 -6.81 -2.13 -1.61
CA ASN A 33 -7.57 -2.73 -2.71
C ASN A 33 -7.01 -4.10 -3.10
N PHE A 34 -5.68 -4.21 -3.28
CA PHE A 34 -5.00 -5.48 -3.54
C PHE A 34 -5.29 -6.51 -2.45
N THR A 35 -5.20 -6.11 -1.18
CA THR A 35 -5.47 -6.97 -0.02
C THR A 35 -6.90 -7.49 -0.02
N ARG A 36 -7.88 -6.62 -0.30
CA ARG A 36 -9.29 -7.00 -0.37
C ARG A 36 -9.53 -8.05 -1.45
N ASP A 37 -8.97 -7.84 -2.64
CA ASP A 37 -9.14 -8.75 -3.77
C ASP A 37 -8.45 -10.09 -3.50
N LEU A 38 -7.24 -10.07 -2.94
CA LEU A 38 -6.49 -11.27 -2.57
C LEU A 38 -7.21 -12.05 -1.47
N TYR A 39 -7.69 -11.38 -0.42
CA TYR A 39 -8.46 -12.02 0.65
C TYR A 39 -9.72 -12.67 0.10
N THR A 40 -10.49 -11.96 -0.73
CA THR A 40 -11.73 -12.48 -1.32
C THR A 40 -11.46 -13.75 -2.14
N LYS A 41 -10.36 -13.78 -2.90
CA LYS A 41 -9.95 -14.97 -3.67
C LYS A 41 -9.52 -16.13 -2.79
N LEU A 42 -8.72 -15.88 -1.75
CA LEU A 42 -8.18 -16.91 -0.87
C LEU A 42 -9.20 -17.46 0.15
N ALA A 43 -10.14 -16.63 0.60
CA ALA A 43 -11.19 -17.00 1.54
C ALA A 43 -12.31 -17.80 0.87
N ARG A 44 -12.45 -17.72 -0.46
CA ARG A 44 -13.52 -18.40 -1.19
C ARG A 44 -13.42 -19.92 -1.03
N GLY A 45 -14.43 -20.52 -0.39
CA GLY A 45 -14.51 -21.96 -0.18
C GLY A 45 -13.55 -22.50 0.89
N LYS A 46 -12.89 -21.61 1.66
CA LYS A 46 -12.00 -22.01 2.75
C LYS A 46 -12.77 -22.03 4.06
N GLU A 47 -12.70 -23.17 4.74
CA GLU A 47 -13.12 -23.29 6.13
C GLU A 47 -11.90 -23.14 7.07
N GLY A 48 -12.13 -22.55 8.25
CA GLY A 48 -11.09 -22.31 9.25
C GLY A 48 -10.19 -21.10 8.98
N ASN A 49 -9.02 -21.08 9.61
CA ASN A 49 -8.17 -19.89 9.66
C ASN A 49 -7.48 -19.59 8.33
N LEU A 50 -7.48 -18.31 7.94
CA LEU A 50 -6.71 -17.77 6.82
C LEU A 50 -5.74 -16.70 7.35
N PHE A 51 -4.43 -16.94 7.20
CA PHE A 51 -3.38 -16.06 7.68
C PHE A 51 -2.34 -15.83 6.60
N PHE A 52 -2.08 -14.56 6.26
CA PHE A 52 -1.06 -14.15 5.30
C PHE A 52 -0.70 -12.69 5.55
N SER A 53 0.44 -12.25 5.00
CA SER A 53 0.86 -10.84 4.99
C SER A 53 0.66 -10.25 3.59
N PRO A 54 -0.43 -9.51 3.35
CA PRO A 54 -0.69 -8.90 2.04
C PRO A 54 0.43 -7.95 1.62
N PHE A 55 1.01 -7.21 2.58
CA PHE A 55 2.09 -6.27 2.31
C PHE A 55 3.37 -6.97 1.85
N SER A 56 3.74 -8.09 2.47
CA SER A 56 4.92 -8.85 2.05
C SER A 56 4.79 -9.36 0.61
N ILE A 57 3.59 -9.82 0.23
CA ILE A 57 3.32 -10.29 -1.14
C ILE A 57 3.43 -9.12 -2.12
N MET A 58 2.79 -7.99 -1.79
CA MET A 58 2.82 -6.81 -2.64
C MET A 58 4.23 -6.22 -2.81
N ALA A 59 5.05 -6.22 -1.74
CA ALA A 59 6.44 -5.76 -1.80
C ALA A 59 7.31 -6.66 -2.70
N ALA A 60 7.12 -7.98 -2.63
CA ALA A 60 7.79 -8.92 -3.54
C ALA A 60 7.40 -8.66 -5.00
N LEU A 61 6.11 -8.45 -5.27
CA LEU A 61 5.61 -8.10 -6.59
C LEU A 61 6.11 -6.72 -7.05
N GLY A 62 6.26 -5.74 -6.16
CA GLY A 62 6.77 -4.41 -6.48
C GLY A 62 8.21 -4.44 -7.02
N MET A 63 9.07 -5.31 -6.48
CA MET A 63 10.42 -5.52 -7.02
C MET A 63 10.38 -6.13 -8.43
N THR A 64 9.51 -7.11 -8.66
CA THR A 64 9.33 -7.74 -9.97
C THR A 64 8.70 -6.77 -10.98
N TYR A 65 7.75 -5.95 -10.54
CA TYR A 65 7.10 -4.91 -11.34
C TYR A 65 8.13 -3.91 -11.89
N LYS A 66 9.08 -3.48 -11.05
CA LYS A 66 10.17 -2.58 -11.46
C LYS A 66 11.02 -3.15 -12.61
N GLY A 67 11.17 -4.47 -12.68
CA GLY A 67 11.89 -5.17 -13.75
C GLY A 67 11.02 -5.59 -14.95
N ALA A 68 9.70 -5.47 -14.86
CA ALA A 68 8.78 -5.88 -15.90
C ALA A 68 8.65 -4.81 -17.01
N THR A 69 8.27 -5.24 -18.21
CA THR A 69 8.02 -4.35 -19.35
C THR A 69 6.76 -4.78 -20.12
N GLY A 70 6.26 -3.87 -20.98
CA GLY A 70 5.11 -4.13 -21.85
C GLY A 70 3.87 -4.63 -21.10
N ASN A 71 3.20 -5.62 -21.68
CA ASN A 71 1.93 -6.15 -21.15
C ASN A 71 2.08 -6.71 -19.72
N THR A 72 3.20 -7.36 -19.42
CA THR A 72 3.44 -7.92 -18.08
C THR A 72 3.43 -6.82 -17.02
N LYS A 73 4.07 -5.68 -17.32
CA LYS A 73 4.07 -4.53 -16.42
C LYS A 73 2.66 -4.00 -16.18
N GLU A 74 1.87 -3.84 -17.25
CA GLU A 74 0.49 -3.34 -17.14
C GLU A 74 -0.44 -4.29 -16.37
N GLU A 75 -0.33 -5.60 -16.60
CA GLU A 75 -1.09 -6.59 -15.86
C GLU A 75 -0.75 -6.56 -14.36
N MET A 76 0.53 -6.46 -14.03
CA MET A 76 0.99 -6.33 -12.65
C MET A 76 0.49 -5.03 -12.01
N ARG A 77 0.63 -3.90 -12.70
CA ARG A 77 0.13 -2.58 -12.24
C ARG A 77 -1.36 -2.65 -11.91
N SER A 78 -2.15 -3.22 -12.82
CA SER A 78 -3.59 -3.40 -12.68
C SER A 78 -3.94 -4.30 -11.49
N ALA A 79 -3.31 -5.47 -11.39
CA ALA A 79 -3.55 -6.41 -10.29
C ALA A 79 -3.19 -5.82 -8.92
N MET A 80 -2.14 -5.00 -8.86
CA MET A 80 -1.67 -4.32 -7.65
C MET A 80 -2.40 -3.00 -7.38
N HIS A 81 -3.36 -2.60 -8.21
CA HIS A 81 -4.09 -1.33 -8.10
C HIS A 81 -3.18 -0.10 -8.07
N LEU A 82 -2.00 -0.17 -8.72
CA LEU A 82 -1.07 0.94 -8.76
C LEU A 82 -1.59 2.05 -9.69
N GLY A 83 -1.46 3.30 -9.24
CA GLY A 83 -1.80 4.48 -10.03
C GLY A 83 -0.91 4.61 -11.27
N GLN A 84 -1.22 5.58 -12.13
CA GLN A 84 -0.38 5.90 -13.29
C GLN A 84 0.85 6.74 -12.96
N ASN A 85 1.01 7.15 -11.69
CA ASN A 85 2.16 7.91 -11.25
C ASN A 85 3.45 7.13 -11.52
N GLU A 86 4.51 7.86 -11.84
CA GLU A 86 5.79 7.36 -12.34
C GLU A 86 6.32 6.21 -11.46
N ASP A 87 6.91 5.18 -12.08
CA ASP A 87 7.39 3.99 -11.36
C ASP A 87 8.31 4.30 -10.17
N ASP A 88 9.01 5.43 -10.26
CA ASP A 88 9.90 5.96 -9.23
C ASP A 88 9.16 6.35 -7.95
N ASP A 89 7.92 6.86 -8.04
CA ASP A 89 7.08 7.16 -6.87
C ASP A 89 6.69 5.88 -6.13
N THR A 90 6.30 4.85 -6.90
CA THR A 90 5.96 3.54 -6.34
C THR A 90 7.16 2.92 -5.64
N HIS A 91 8.33 2.98 -6.27
CA HIS A 91 9.56 2.46 -5.68
C HIS A 91 9.95 3.20 -4.39
N SER A 92 9.88 4.53 -4.40
CA SER A 92 10.20 5.38 -3.26
C SER A 92 9.26 5.13 -2.08
N ALA A 93 7.97 4.96 -2.34
CA ALA A 93 6.99 4.60 -1.32
C ALA A 93 7.28 3.25 -0.65
N PHE A 94 7.67 2.22 -1.43
CA PHE A 94 8.09 0.95 -0.86
C PHE A 94 9.36 1.10 0.00
N CYS A 95 10.35 1.87 -0.44
CA CYS A 95 11.58 2.13 0.31
C CYS A 95 11.30 2.81 1.66
N ASP A 96 10.43 3.81 1.66
CA ASP A 96 10.04 4.55 2.87
C ASP A 96 9.37 3.63 3.90
N ILE A 97 8.38 2.83 3.48
CA ILE A 97 7.67 1.89 4.37
C ILE A 97 8.61 0.78 4.88
N LEU A 98 9.42 0.19 4.00
CA LEU A 98 10.34 -0.88 4.37
C LEU A 98 11.42 -0.39 5.35
N THR A 99 11.81 0.87 5.26
CA THR A 99 12.76 1.49 6.19
C THR A 99 12.11 1.71 7.55
N ASP A 100 10.89 2.25 7.61
CA ASP A 100 10.15 2.43 8.88
C ASP A 100 9.95 1.10 9.63
N ILE A 101 9.58 0.03 8.91
CA ILE A 101 9.42 -1.31 9.50
C ILE A 101 10.73 -1.83 10.10
N LYS A 102 11.88 -1.55 9.45
CA LYS A 102 13.20 -1.99 9.94
C LYS A 102 13.68 -1.20 11.15
N VAL A 103 13.27 0.07 11.29
CA VAL A 103 13.78 0.99 12.31
C VAL A 103 13.13 0.77 13.69
N LYS A 104 11.94 0.17 13.77
CA LYS A 104 11.30 -0.18 15.04
C LYS A 104 11.96 -1.43 15.68
N LYS A 105 13.10 -1.23 16.33
CA LYS A 105 13.66 -2.13 17.36
C LYS A 105 13.33 -1.62 18.75
#